data_AF-G4YJA5-F1
#
_entry.id   AF-G4YJA5-F1
#
_cell.length_a   1.000
_cell.length_b   1.000
_cell.length_c   1.000
_cell.angle_alpha   90.00
_cell.angle_beta   90.00
_cell.angle_gamma   90.00
#
_symmetry.space_group_name_H-M   'P 1'
#
loop_
_entity.id
_entity.type
_entity.pdbx_description
1 polymer ?
#
loop_
_entity_poly.entity_id
_entity_poly.type
_entity_poly.pdbx_seq_one_letter_code
_entity_poly.pdbx_strand_id
1 'polypeptide(L)'
;MAEPTKRKNFTEEEDVMLLKQTLADELYQQEHGKVMEYWEKLAQTLVACADFSRKNLTAKRPRTALTRLSADKDAANESAGEAIRRLAVERLKRSREDDAVNVSESPSRANKFAKLAEILQAQKEQEFVMRREQWEQERQDRRDIEKRFILLLEHLANKK
;
A
#
# COMPACT_ATOMS: atom_id res chain seq x y z
N MET A 1 10.23 21.44 43.40
CA MET A 1 10.63 21.91 42.05
C MET A 1 9.97 20.99 41.05
N ALA A 2 8.97 21.46 40.30
CA ALA A 2 8.22 20.63 39.35
C ALA A 2 9.04 20.45 38.06
N GLU A 3 9.35 19.21 37.70
CA GLU A 3 10.04 18.90 36.45
C GLU A 3 9.16 19.28 35.24
N PRO A 4 9.74 19.83 34.16
CA PRO A 4 8.99 20.20 32.97
C PRO A 4 8.51 18.92 32.26
N THR A 5 7.21 18.66 32.35
CA THR A 5 6.54 17.53 31.70
C THR A 5 6.78 17.61 30.18
N LYS A 6 7.61 16.69 29.65
CA LYS A 6 7.86 16.56 28.21
C LYS A 6 6.50 16.47 27.50
N ARG A 7 6.22 17.40 26.59
CA ARG A 7 4.96 17.41 25.82
C ARG A 7 4.79 16.05 25.15
N LYS A 8 3.72 15.32 25.45
CA LYS A 8 3.41 14.05 24.75
C LYS A 8 3.27 14.33 23.26
N ASN A 9 4.08 13.66 22.44
CA ASN A 9 3.92 13.63 20.99
C ASN A 9 2.66 12.84 20.61
N PHE A 10 2.18 13.02 19.38
CA PHE A 10 1.08 12.22 18.83
C PHE A 10 1.41 10.72 18.95
N THR A 11 0.43 9.89 19.27
CA THR A 11 0.58 8.43 19.19
C THR A 11 0.49 7.97 17.74
N GLU A 12 0.91 6.75 17.44
CA GLU A 12 0.83 6.20 16.08
C GLU A 12 -0.62 6.16 15.57
N GLU A 13 -1.58 5.83 16.44
CA GLU A 13 -3.00 5.85 16.09
C GLU A 13 -3.52 7.27 15.80
N GLU A 14 -3.05 8.26 16.58
CA GLU A 14 -3.37 9.67 16.35
C GLU A 14 -2.75 10.18 15.04
N ASP A 15 -1.51 9.76 14.71
CA ASP A 15 -0.82 10.08 13.45
C ASP A 15 -1.51 9.42 12.25
N VAL A 16 -2.00 8.18 12.37
CA VAL A 16 -2.80 7.50 11.34
C VAL A 16 -4.13 8.19 11.12
N MET A 17 -4.83 8.60 12.19
CA MET A 17 -6.07 9.37 12.07
C MET A 17 -5.83 10.71 11.40
N LEU A 18 -4.77 11.42 11.78
CA LEU A 18 -4.36 12.67 11.15
C LEU A 18 -4.15 12.47 9.64
N LEU A 19 -3.38 11.44 9.25
CA LEU A 19 -3.10 11.14 7.85
C LEU A 19 -4.37 10.82 7.06
N LYS A 20 -5.24 9.96 7.60
CA LYS A 20 -6.54 9.61 6.98
C LYS A 20 -7.41 10.85 6.79
N GLN A 21 -7.52 11.71 7.80
CA GLN A 21 -8.32 12.93 7.72
C GLN A 21 -7.73 13.94 6.72
N THR A 22 -6.41 14.13 6.71
CA THR A 22 -5.75 15.01 5.71
C THR A 22 -5.96 14.54 4.27
N LEU A 23 -6.06 13.23 4.03
CA LEU A 23 -6.38 12.67 2.71
C LEU A 23 -7.85 12.83 2.37
N ALA A 24 -8.75 12.60 3.33
CA ALA A 24 -10.19 12.76 3.13
C ALA A 24 -10.59 14.22 2.83
N ASP A 25 -9.90 15.18 3.45
CA ASP A 25 -10.16 16.62 3.26
C ASP A 25 -9.49 17.20 2.00
N GLU A 26 -8.77 16.38 1.21
CA GLU A 26 -8.03 16.75 0.00
C GLU A 26 -7.34 18.11 0.08
N LEU A 27 -6.56 18.34 1.15
CA LEU A 27 -5.98 19.66 1.44
C LEU A 27 -5.10 20.24 0.31
N TYR A 28 -4.67 19.39 -0.64
CA TYR A 28 -3.89 19.77 -1.81
C TYR A 28 -4.71 20.41 -2.95
N GLN A 29 -6.04 20.35 -2.93
CA GLN A 29 -6.92 20.94 -3.94
C GLN A 29 -7.44 22.34 -3.57
N GLN A 30 -6.98 22.90 -2.45
CA GLN A 30 -7.52 24.16 -1.94
C GLN A 30 -6.82 25.40 -2.49
N GLU A 31 -7.61 26.49 -2.54
CA GLU A 31 -7.15 27.80 -2.97
C GLU A 31 -5.94 28.29 -2.16
N HIS A 32 -4.91 28.76 -2.88
CA HIS A 32 -3.71 29.35 -2.28
C HIS A 32 -4.09 30.48 -1.31
N GLY A 33 -3.54 30.43 -0.09
CA GLY A 33 -3.71 31.46 0.94
C GLY A 33 -4.65 31.11 2.10
N LYS A 34 -5.51 30.08 1.98
CA LYS A 34 -6.43 29.65 3.05
C LYS A 34 -5.94 28.45 3.87
N VAL A 35 -4.68 28.05 3.67
CA VAL A 35 -4.08 26.84 4.26
C VAL A 35 -4.30 26.74 5.78
N MET A 36 -4.15 27.84 6.52
CA MET A 36 -4.31 27.83 7.98
C MET A 36 -5.75 27.65 8.45
N GLU A 37 -6.75 28.15 7.71
CA GLU A 37 -8.16 27.96 8.04
C GLU A 37 -8.57 26.49 7.90
N TYR A 38 -7.98 25.79 6.94
CA TYR A 38 -8.21 24.37 6.74
C TYR A 38 -7.52 23.50 7.77
N TRP A 39 -6.30 23.84 8.18
CA TRP A 39 -5.68 23.20 9.33
C TRP A 39 -6.49 23.39 10.61
N GLU A 40 -7.19 24.52 10.75
CA GLU A 40 -8.08 24.78 11.88
C GLU A 40 -9.36 23.93 11.79
N LYS A 41 -9.99 23.84 10.60
CA LYS A 41 -11.11 22.93 10.36
C LYS A 41 -10.75 21.47 10.62
N LEU A 42 -9.60 21.02 10.13
CA LEU A 42 -9.11 19.66 10.36
C LEU A 42 -8.87 19.40 11.85
N ALA A 43 -8.29 20.37 12.57
CA ALA A 43 -8.12 20.27 14.02
C ALA A 43 -9.48 20.13 14.73
N GLN A 44 -10.51 20.88 14.30
CA GLN A 44 -11.87 20.76 14.84
C GLN A 44 -12.49 19.39 14.54
N THR A 45 -12.34 18.86 13.32
CA THR A 45 -12.82 17.52 12.95
C THR A 45 -12.14 16.44 13.78
N LEU A 46 -10.81 16.51 13.95
CA LEU A 46 -10.08 15.58 14.80
C LEU A 46 -10.50 15.66 16.26
N VAL A 47 -10.76 16.86 16.79
CA VAL A 47 -11.25 17.05 18.17
C VAL A 47 -12.70 16.53 18.33
N ALA A 48 -13.51 16.57 17.27
CA ALA A 48 -14.87 16.04 17.28
C ALA A 48 -14.92 14.49 17.21
N CYS A 49 -13.88 13.84 16.73
CA CYS A 49 -13.77 12.37 16.73
C CYS A 49 -13.60 11.83 18.16
N ALA A 50 -14.51 10.97 18.60
CA ALA A 50 -14.51 10.38 19.94
C ALA A 50 -13.26 9.54 20.25
N ASP A 51 -12.65 8.95 19.22
CA ASP A 51 -11.46 8.11 19.32
C ASP A 51 -10.16 8.91 19.47
N PHE A 52 -10.25 10.24 19.29
CA PHE A 52 -9.10 11.12 19.34
C PHE A 52 -8.92 11.69 20.75
N SER A 53 -7.84 11.29 21.42
CA SER A 53 -7.64 11.58 22.86
C SER A 53 -7.35 13.06 23.18
N ARG A 54 -6.96 13.88 22.18
CA ARG A 54 -6.57 15.29 22.41
C ARG A 54 -7.73 16.25 22.15
N LYS A 55 -8.16 16.88 23.23
CA LYS A 55 -9.33 17.78 23.30
C LYS A 55 -9.04 19.24 22.87
N ASN A 56 -7.76 19.60 22.77
CA ASN A 56 -7.31 20.97 22.46
C ASN A 56 -6.22 20.93 21.39
N LEU A 57 -6.63 20.93 20.12
CA LEU A 57 -5.76 21.11 18.97
C LEU A 57 -5.96 22.50 18.37
N THR A 58 -4.86 23.10 17.97
CA THR A 58 -4.84 24.30 17.11
C THR A 58 -4.23 23.90 15.77
N ALA A 59 -4.56 24.60 14.68
CA ALA A 59 -4.06 24.35 13.32
C ALA A 59 -2.55 24.03 13.23
N LYS A 60 -1.73 24.61 14.11
CA LYS A 60 -0.27 24.40 14.11
C LYS A 60 0.13 22.95 14.43
N ARG A 61 -0.58 22.28 15.35
CA ARG A 61 -0.24 20.93 15.79
C ARG A 61 -0.37 19.86 14.71
N PRO A 62 -1.51 19.70 14.02
CA PRO A 62 -1.63 18.72 12.93
C PRO A 62 -0.66 19.04 11.79
N ARG A 63 -0.43 20.33 11.48
CA ARG A 63 0.57 20.73 10.49
C ARG A 63 1.98 20.27 10.85
N THR A 64 2.43 20.53 12.08
CA THR A 64 3.76 20.12 12.54
C THR A 64 3.92 18.59 12.59
N ALA A 65 2.85 17.87 12.96
CA ALA A 65 2.84 16.42 12.96
C ALA A 65 2.95 15.87 11.53
N LEU A 66 2.20 16.43 10.58
CA LEU A 66 2.29 16.02 9.18
C LEU A 66 3.68 16.29 8.59
N THR A 67 4.27 17.46 8.83
CA THR A 67 5.63 17.77 8.34
C THR A 67 6.67 16.79 8.89
N ARG A 68 6.55 16.38 10.16
CA ARG A 68 7.41 15.35 10.75
C ARG A 68 7.22 14.00 10.06
N LEU A 69 5.98 13.57 9.86
CA LEU A 69 5.66 12.30 9.18
C LEU A 69 6.18 12.28 7.73
N SER A 70 6.13 13.41 7.02
CA SER A 70 6.71 13.53 5.68
C SER A 70 8.24 13.38 5.72
N ALA A 71 8.92 14.04 6.67
CA ALA A 71 10.36 13.92 6.82
C ALA A 71 10.80 12.49 7.17
N ASP A 72 10.06 11.80 8.04
CA ASP A 72 10.31 10.40 8.39
C ASP A 72 10.17 9.47 7.18
N LYS A 73 9.15 9.70 6.34
CA LYS A 73 8.97 9.00 5.05
C LYS A 73 10.14 9.23 4.10
N ASP A 74 10.58 10.48 3.97
CA ASP A 74 11.70 10.82 3.08
C ASP A 74 13.02 10.20 3.57
N ALA A 75 13.26 10.20 4.89
CA ALA A 75 14.40 9.53 5.49
C ALA A 75 14.39 8.01 5.27
N ALA A 76 13.22 7.37 5.42
CA ALA A 76 13.05 5.95 5.14
C ALA A 76 13.31 5.62 3.65
N ASN A 77 12.80 6.45 2.74
CA ASN A 77 13.04 6.31 1.30
C ASN A 77 14.53 6.49 0.97
N GLU A 78 15.21 7.45 1.59
CA GLU A 78 16.63 7.68 1.36
C GLU A 78 17.49 6.51 1.89
N SER A 79 17.15 5.97 3.06
CA SER A 79 17.80 4.77 3.61
C SER A 79 17.62 3.55 2.68
N ALA A 80 16.41 3.36 2.13
CA ALA A 80 16.15 2.31 1.17
C ALA A 80 16.94 2.52 -0.14
N GLY A 81 16.98 3.76 -0.64
CA GLY A 81 17.78 4.14 -1.79
C GLY A 81 19.28 3.93 -1.57
N GLU A 82 19.78 4.22 -0.36
CA GLU A 82 21.16 3.98 0.01
C GLU A 82 21.51 2.49 0.01
N ALA A 83 20.64 1.64 0.55
CA ALA A 83 20.83 0.19 0.52
C ALA A 83 20.94 -0.34 -0.93
N ILE A 84 20.10 0.14 -1.84
CA ILE A 84 20.15 -0.21 -3.27
C ILE A 84 21.48 0.25 -3.88
N ARG A 85 21.91 1.49 -3.62
CA ARG A 85 23.18 2.03 -4.13
C ARG A 85 24.38 1.22 -3.62
N ARG A 86 24.40 0.86 -2.33
CA ARG A 86 25.45 0.00 -1.74
C ARG A 86 25.53 -1.35 -2.44
N LEU A 87 24.38 -2.00 -2.64
CA LEU A 87 24.29 -3.29 -3.31
C LEU A 87 24.72 -3.22 -4.78
N ALA A 88 24.40 -2.13 -5.48
CA ALA A 88 24.87 -1.88 -6.84
C ALA A 88 26.40 -1.73 -6.90
N VAL A 89 26.98 -0.98 -5.96
CA VAL A 89 28.45 -0.82 -5.85
C VAL A 89 29.13 -2.15 -5.57
N GLU A 90 28.58 -2.97 -4.67
CA GLU A 90 29.12 -4.29 -4.36
C GLU A 90 29.09 -5.24 -5.57
N ARG A 91 27.96 -5.27 -6.30
CA ARG A 91 27.84 -6.06 -7.55
C ARG A 91 28.83 -5.61 -8.63
N LEU A 92 29.06 -4.30 -8.75
CA LEU A 92 30.03 -3.77 -9.71
C LEU A 92 31.46 -4.16 -9.34
N LYS A 93 31.80 -4.13 -8.04
CA LYS A 93 33.12 -4.57 -7.54
C LYS A 93 33.36 -6.06 -7.82
N ARG A 94 32.36 -6.92 -7.55
CA ARG A 94 32.45 -8.37 -7.87
C ARG A 94 32.66 -8.64 -9.36
N SER A 95 31.94 -7.93 -10.24
CA SER A 95 32.14 -8.07 -11.69
C SER A 95 33.58 -7.77 -12.12
N ARG A 96 34.22 -6.74 -11.52
CA ARG A 96 35.59 -6.35 -11.87
C ARG A 96 36.65 -7.38 -11.42
N GLU A 97 36.36 -8.15 -10.38
CA GLU A 97 37.26 -9.18 -9.84
C GLU A 97 37.11 -10.50 -10.62
N ASP A 98 35.89 -10.87 -11.01
CA ASP A 98 35.62 -12.09 -11.80
C ASP A 98 36.05 -11.98 -13.28
N ASP A 99 36.00 -10.79 -13.87
CA ASP A 99 36.49 -10.52 -15.23
C ASP A 99 38.01 -10.70 -15.38
N ALA A 100 38.76 -10.73 -14.27
CA ALA A 100 40.19 -11.02 -14.29
C ALA A 100 40.52 -12.52 -14.42
N VAL A 101 39.53 -13.42 -14.27
CA VAL A 101 39.78 -14.88 -14.21
C VAL A 101 38.96 -15.71 -15.21
N ASN A 102 37.90 -15.21 -15.86
CA ASN A 102 37.08 -16.08 -16.71
C ASN A 102 36.66 -15.47 -18.06
N VAL A 103 37.56 -15.56 -19.06
CA VAL A 103 37.33 -15.19 -20.48
C VAL A 103 36.85 -16.40 -21.30
N SER A 104 36.00 -17.26 -20.76
CA SER A 104 35.33 -18.25 -21.60
C SER A 104 33.96 -18.62 -21.08
N GLU A 105 32.96 -18.41 -21.93
CA GLU A 105 31.61 -18.98 -21.82
C GLU A 105 30.56 -18.17 -21.03
N SER A 106 30.35 -16.91 -21.43
CA SER A 106 29.07 -16.22 -21.14
C SER A 106 28.06 -16.46 -22.27
N PRO A 107 26.89 -17.09 -22.02
CA PRO A 107 25.86 -17.25 -23.05
C PRO A 107 25.33 -15.88 -23.46
N SER A 108 25.32 -15.64 -24.77
CA SER A 108 24.93 -14.39 -25.42
C SER A 108 23.70 -13.73 -24.78
N ARG A 109 23.78 -12.42 -24.54
CA ARG A 109 22.73 -11.58 -23.93
C ARG A 109 21.35 -11.78 -24.56
N ALA A 110 21.29 -12.10 -25.86
CA ALA A 110 20.05 -12.38 -26.58
C ALA A 110 19.25 -13.58 -26.02
N ASN A 111 19.94 -14.62 -25.53
CA ASN A 111 19.29 -15.83 -25.03
C ASN A 111 18.67 -15.66 -23.64
N LYS A 112 19.10 -14.66 -22.85
CA LYS A 112 18.55 -14.41 -21.50
C LYS A 112 17.19 -13.70 -21.58
N PHE A 113 17.05 -12.76 -22.51
CA PHE A 113 15.78 -12.04 -22.71
C PHE A 113 14.68 -12.96 -23.28
N ALA A 114 15.03 -13.85 -24.22
CA ALA A 114 14.08 -14.81 -24.77
C ALA A 114 13.50 -15.72 -23.67
N LYS A 115 14.36 -16.27 -22.80
CA LYS A 115 13.92 -17.11 -21.67
C LYS A 115 13.00 -16.37 -20.69
N LEU A 116 13.29 -15.10 -20.40
CA LEU A 116 12.43 -14.30 -19.53
C LEU A 116 11.06 -14.02 -20.17
N ALA A 117 11.02 -13.76 -21.47
CA ALA A 117 9.77 -13.55 -22.19
C ALA A 117 8.89 -14.82 -22.19
N GLU A 118 9.49 -15.99 -22.41
CA GLU A 118 8.80 -17.28 -22.34
C GLU A 118 8.21 -17.54 -20.95
N ILE A 119 8.98 -17.30 -19.88
CA ILE A 119 8.52 -17.51 -18.50
C ILE A 119 7.34 -16.58 -18.18
N LEU A 120 7.44 -15.29 -18.53
CA LEU A 120 6.37 -14.32 -18.30
C LEU A 120 5.10 -14.66 -19.07
N GLN A 121 5.25 -15.16 -20.31
CA GLN A 121 4.12 -15.59 -21.12
C GLN A 121 3.44 -16.82 -20.51
N ALA A 122 4.22 -17.83 -20.11
CA ALA A 122 3.70 -19.03 -19.46
C ALA A 122 2.95 -18.71 -18.16
N GLN A 123 3.46 -17.79 -17.34
CA GLN A 123 2.78 -17.32 -16.13
C GLN A 123 1.44 -16.66 -16.43
N LYS A 124 1.39 -15.76 -17.42
CA LYS A 124 0.13 -15.12 -17.83
C LYS A 124 -0.88 -16.14 -18.36
N GLU A 125 -0.44 -17.09 -19.16
CA GLU A 125 -1.31 -18.16 -19.67
C GLU A 125 -1.89 -19.00 -18.54
N GLN A 126 -1.08 -19.36 -17.54
CA GLN A 126 -1.54 -20.06 -16.34
C GLN A 126 -2.59 -19.24 -15.58
N GLU A 127 -2.36 -17.94 -15.34
CA GLU A 127 -3.33 -17.06 -14.69
C GLU A 127 -4.67 -17.01 -15.44
N PHE A 128 -4.64 -16.91 -16.77
CA PHE A 128 -5.85 -16.90 -17.60
C PHE A 128 -6.59 -18.25 -17.58
N VAL A 129 -5.86 -19.37 -17.52
CA VAL A 129 -6.47 -20.71 -17.41
C VAL A 129 -7.17 -20.84 -16.06
N MET A 130 -6.46 -20.56 -14.96
CA MET A 130 -7.03 -20.63 -13.61
C MET A 130 -8.28 -19.75 -13.46
N ARG A 131 -8.26 -18.54 -14.04
CA ARG A 131 -9.41 -17.64 -14.01
C ARG A 131 -10.60 -18.16 -14.80
N ARG A 132 -10.38 -18.81 -15.94
CA ARG A 132 -11.45 -19.42 -16.74
C ARG A 132 -12.08 -20.61 -16.02
N GLU A 133 -11.26 -21.49 -15.44
CA GLU A 133 -11.74 -22.62 -14.66
C GLU A 133 -12.56 -22.17 -13.45
N GLN A 134 -12.12 -21.13 -12.75
CA GLN A 134 -12.87 -20.52 -11.65
C GLN A 134 -14.25 -20.03 -12.09
N TRP A 135 -14.33 -19.34 -13.23
CA TRP A 135 -15.61 -18.87 -13.78
C TRP A 135 -16.53 -20.01 -14.22
N GLU A 136 -15.96 -21.11 -14.69
CA GLU A 136 -16.74 -22.30 -15.05
C GLU A 136 -17.29 -23.01 -13.82
N GLN A 137 -16.49 -23.14 -12.76
CA GLN A 137 -16.94 -23.63 -11.47
C GLN A 137 -18.06 -22.75 -10.89
N GLU A 138 -17.88 -21.44 -10.87
CA GLU A 138 -18.91 -20.52 -10.35
C GLU A 138 -20.23 -20.61 -11.12
N ARG A 139 -20.17 -20.73 -12.45
CA ARG A 139 -21.39 -20.96 -13.27
C ARG A 139 -22.05 -22.29 -12.92
N GLN A 140 -21.26 -23.33 -12.68
CA GLN A 140 -21.79 -24.64 -12.33
C GLN A 140 -22.45 -24.61 -10.95
N ASP A 141 -21.80 -23.97 -9.97
CA ASP A 141 -22.35 -23.77 -8.63
C ASP A 141 -23.67 -22.99 -8.68
N ARG A 142 -23.76 -21.92 -9.48
CA ARG A 142 -25.01 -21.17 -9.67
C ARG A 142 -26.13 -22.05 -10.21
N ARG A 143 -25.86 -22.85 -11.24
CA ARG A 143 -26.85 -23.80 -11.80
C ARG A 143 -27.26 -24.84 -10.77
N ASP A 144 -26.32 -25.35 -9.98
CA ASP A 144 -26.60 -26.39 -9.00
C ASP A 144 -27.37 -25.83 -7.79
N ILE A 145 -27.14 -24.57 -7.41
CA ILE A 145 -27.96 -23.83 -6.45
C ILE A 145 -29.37 -23.63 -7.00
N GLU A 146 -29.52 -23.14 -8.24
CA GLU A 146 -30.82 -22.96 -8.88
C GLU A 146 -31.63 -24.26 -8.95
N LYS A 147 -30.99 -25.36 -9.36
CA LYS A 147 -31.63 -26.70 -9.37
C LYS A 147 -32.10 -27.11 -7.97
N ARG A 148 -31.25 -26.95 -6.95
CA ARG A 148 -31.61 -27.28 -5.55
C ARG A 148 -32.77 -26.43 -5.07
N PHE A 149 -32.78 -25.15 -5.42
CA PHE A 149 -33.86 -24.22 -5.08
C PHE A 149 -35.18 -24.63 -5.73
N ILE A 150 -35.16 -24.98 -7.02
CA ILE A 150 -36.34 -25.47 -7.74
C ILE A 150 -36.89 -26.75 -7.10
N LEU A 151 -36.03 -27.73 -6.81
CA LEU A 151 -36.43 -28.98 -6.14
C LEU A 151 -37.06 -28.72 -4.76
N LEU A 152 -36.53 -27.76 -4.00
CA LEU A 152 -37.10 -27.37 -2.71
C LEU A 152 -38.51 -26.78 -2.88
N LEU A 153 -38.70 -25.91 -3.88
CA LEU A 153 -40.01 -25.34 -4.18
C LEU A 153 -41.02 -26.42 -4.61
N GLU A 154 -40.62 -27.37 -5.44
CA GLU A 154 -41.45 -28.52 -5.83
C GLU A 154 -41.85 -29.37 -4.62
N HIS A 155 -40.91 -29.68 -3.73
CA HIS A 155 -41.20 -30.41 -2.50
C HIS A 155 -42.17 -29.67 -1.57
N LEU A 156 -42.08 -28.33 -1.49
CA LEU A 156 -43.02 -27.52 -0.70
C LEU A 156 -44.40 -27.45 -1.35
N ALA A 157 -44.47 -27.39 -2.68
CA ALA A 157 -45.73 -27.39 -3.43
C ALA A 157 -46.48 -28.73 -3.35
N ASN A 158 -45.75 -29.85 -3.36
CA ASN A 158 -46.30 -31.20 -3.31
C ASN A 158 -46.64 -31.69 -1.88
N LYS A 159 -46.50 -30.83 -0.86
CA LYS A 159 -46.75 -31.16 0.56
C LYS A 159 -48.17 -30.83 1.05
N LYS A 160 -49.10 -30.61 0.11
CA LYS A 160 -50.56 -30.47 0.36
C LYS A 160 -51.26 -31.76 -0.04
#